data_AF-A0A956JEJ4-F1
#
_entry.id   AF-A0A956JEJ4-F1
#
_cell.length_a   1.000
_cell.length_b   1.000
_cell.length_c   1.000
_cell.angle_alpha   90.00
_cell.angle_beta   90.00
_cell.angle_gamma   90.00
#
_symmetry.space_group_name_H-M   'P 1'
#
loop_
_entity.id
_entity.type
_entity.pdbx_description
1 polymer ?
#
loop_
_entity_poly.entity_id
_entity_poly.type
_entity_poly.pdbx_seq_one_letter_code
_entity_poly.pdbx_strand_id
1 'polypeptide(L)'
;MLIYAALHVVIFGGLLFGLVTAPALVLFGLLLCYALENLMFVFGHVALHVTFIEFPENSMMTLGHHSFVHHYRDIRAYHKSWLATRLSYFYCPRLGLRSMSTKGYLLAQLAATAIIAAFDWRAAVCALACMWAMRSLQSICHEYYHNDDREGFYWPPTRLLLAALEAIGVLSTRRHLRHHRHHLRNLDAVHDWTDMWLPGAERLGDFIWRRMLARHVPGEQRMIDAIRRLFTGYAALHYAAVIVGFLAAMRVLE
;
A
#
# COMPACT_ATOMS: atom_id res chain seq x y z
N MET A 1 0.03 -18.96 6.67
CA MET A 1 1.42 -18.91 7.18
C MET A 1 2.46 -19.14 6.10
N LEU A 2 2.44 -20.26 5.35
CA LEU A 2 3.45 -20.55 4.31
C LEU A 2 3.65 -19.44 3.26
N ILE A 3 2.56 -18.90 2.69
CA ILE A 3 2.63 -17.81 1.69
C ILE A 3 3.30 -16.57 2.28
N TYR A 4 2.98 -16.22 3.52
CA TYR A 4 3.54 -15.06 4.21
C TYR A 4 5.04 -15.24 4.51
N ALA A 5 5.44 -16.45 4.92
CA ALA A 5 6.84 -16.81 5.11
C ALA A 5 7.62 -16.74 3.78
N ALA A 6 7.08 -17.28 2.69
CA ALA A 6 7.69 -17.19 1.36
C ALA A 6 7.88 -15.74 0.90
N LEU A 7 6.88 -14.88 1.15
CA LEU A 7 6.98 -13.45 0.87
C LEU A 7 8.10 -12.77 1.67
N HIS A 8 8.28 -13.14 2.94
CA HIS A 8 9.38 -12.62 3.77
C HIS A 8 10.74 -13.11 3.28
N VAL A 9 10.85 -14.34 2.77
CA VAL A 9 12.07 -14.83 2.14
C VAL A 9 12.43 -14.00 0.91
N VAL A 10 11.46 -13.67 0.05
CA VAL A 10 11.72 -12.80 -1.12
C VAL A 10 12.15 -11.40 -0.69
N ILE A 11 11.46 -10.80 0.28
CA ILE A 11 11.79 -9.46 0.77
C ILE A 11 13.18 -9.44 1.41
N PHE A 12 13.39 -10.19 2.49
CA PHE A 12 14.64 -10.11 3.26
C PHE A 12 15.80 -10.76 2.51
N GLY A 13 15.58 -11.89 1.84
CA GLY A 13 16.60 -12.54 1.03
C GLY A 13 17.00 -11.69 -0.17
N GLY A 14 16.04 -11.08 -0.86
CA GLY A 14 16.31 -10.19 -1.98
C GLY A 14 16.99 -8.88 -1.57
N LEU A 15 16.58 -8.27 -0.46
CA LEU A 15 17.25 -7.09 0.10
C LEU A 15 18.69 -7.41 0.55
N LEU A 16 18.91 -8.52 1.24
CA LEU A 16 20.25 -8.93 1.66
C LEU A 16 21.15 -9.21 0.45
N PHE A 17 20.64 -9.96 -0.52
CA PHE A 17 21.34 -10.20 -1.78
C PHE A 17 21.71 -8.89 -2.49
N GLY A 18 20.76 -7.96 -2.59
CA GLY A 18 20.99 -6.66 -3.20
C GLY A 18 21.97 -5.79 -2.41
N LEU A 19 21.95 -5.80 -1.09
CA LEU A 19 22.92 -5.06 -0.27
C LEU A 19 24.36 -5.59 -0.45
N VAL A 20 24.51 -6.90 -0.68
CA VAL A 20 25.82 -7.52 -0.93
C VAL A 20 26.30 -7.26 -2.36
N THR A 21 25.39 -7.25 -3.35
CA THR A 21 25.77 -7.24 -4.77
C THR A 21 25.64 -5.88 -5.45
N ALA A 22 24.73 -5.01 -4.99
CA ALA A 22 24.42 -3.71 -5.56
C ALA A 22 23.79 -2.75 -4.51
N PRO A 23 24.51 -2.39 -3.43
CA PRO A 23 23.94 -1.65 -2.29
C PRO A 23 23.35 -0.29 -2.68
N ALA A 24 24.01 0.44 -3.59
CA ALA A 24 23.51 1.72 -4.07
C ALA A 24 22.16 1.59 -4.80
N LEU A 25 21.99 0.51 -5.58
CA LEU A 25 20.75 0.21 -6.29
C LEU A 25 19.62 -0.14 -5.31
N VAL A 26 19.91 -0.87 -4.22
CA VAL A 26 18.92 -1.14 -3.17
C VAL A 26 18.49 0.14 -2.47
N LEU A 27 19.43 1.01 -2.07
CA LEU A 27 19.08 2.27 -1.40
C LEU A 27 18.23 3.17 -2.31
N PHE A 28 18.63 3.33 -3.57
CA PHE A 28 17.82 4.02 -4.57
C PHE A 28 16.44 3.38 -4.73
N GLY A 29 16.40 2.06 -4.86
CA GLY A 29 15.19 1.28 -5.04
C GLY A 29 14.20 1.43 -3.88
N LEU A 30 14.69 1.42 -2.64
CA LEU A 30 13.88 1.63 -1.45
C LEU A 30 13.28 3.05 -1.43
N LEU A 31 14.05 4.08 -1.78
CA LEU A 31 13.57 5.46 -1.86
C LEU A 31 12.53 5.65 -2.97
N LEU A 32 12.80 5.11 -4.16
CA LEU A 32 11.88 5.15 -5.29
C LEU A 32 10.58 4.43 -4.95
N CYS A 33 10.66 3.20 -4.46
CA CYS A 33 9.50 2.40 -4.09
C CYS A 33 8.75 3.03 -2.91
N TYR A 34 9.44 3.67 -1.95
CA TYR A 34 8.79 4.38 -0.85
C TYR A 34 7.85 5.46 -1.38
N ALA A 35 8.34 6.32 -2.28
CA ALA A 35 7.52 7.38 -2.85
C ALA A 35 6.36 6.81 -3.69
N LEU A 36 6.65 5.85 -4.56
CA LEU A 36 5.67 5.28 -5.48
C LEU A 36 4.57 4.46 -4.77
N GLU A 37 4.93 3.68 -3.73
CA GLU A 37 3.99 2.89 -2.93
C GLU A 37 3.14 3.79 -2.02
N ASN A 38 3.70 4.86 -1.44
CA ASN A 38 2.90 5.82 -0.67
C ASN A 38 1.87 6.54 -1.55
N LEU A 39 2.25 6.93 -2.76
CA LEU A 39 1.30 7.49 -3.72
C LEU A 39 0.25 6.46 -4.12
N MET A 40 0.65 5.20 -4.41
CA MET A 40 -0.28 4.11 -4.69
C MET A 40 -1.29 3.91 -3.54
N PHE A 41 -0.81 4.00 -2.30
CA PHE A 41 -1.64 3.94 -1.11
C PHE A 41 -2.68 5.06 -1.10
N VAL A 42 -2.32 6.32 -1.42
CA VAL A 42 -3.31 7.42 -1.52
C VAL A 42 -4.41 7.08 -2.51
N PHE A 43 -4.08 6.65 -3.74
CA PHE A 43 -5.09 6.31 -4.73
C PHE A 43 -5.97 5.13 -4.28
N GLY A 44 -5.35 4.10 -3.71
CA GLY A 44 -6.07 2.94 -3.16
C GLY A 44 -6.97 3.30 -1.98
N HIS A 45 -6.50 4.19 -1.10
CA HIS A 45 -7.23 4.61 0.10
C HIS A 45 -8.43 5.48 -0.26
N VAL A 46 -8.26 6.45 -1.17
CA VAL A 46 -9.40 7.20 -1.73
C VAL A 46 -10.39 6.24 -2.40
N ALA A 47 -9.92 5.26 -3.17
CA ALA A 47 -10.80 4.26 -3.78
C ALA A 47 -11.61 3.46 -2.74
N LEU A 48 -11.02 3.12 -1.58
CA LEU A 48 -11.75 2.49 -0.48
C LEU A 48 -12.85 3.39 0.06
N HIS A 49 -12.58 4.66 0.36
CA HIS A 49 -13.60 5.60 0.82
C HIS A 49 -14.72 5.81 -0.20
N VAL A 50 -14.39 5.83 -1.49
CA VAL A 50 -15.40 5.84 -2.56
C VAL A 50 -16.29 4.58 -2.50
N THR A 51 -15.71 3.39 -2.25
CA THR A 51 -16.52 2.17 -2.09
C THR A 51 -17.46 2.24 -0.90
N PHE A 52 -17.08 2.91 0.19
CA PHE A 52 -17.94 3.05 1.38
C PHE A 52 -19.19 3.89 1.12
N ILE A 53 -19.15 4.79 0.13
CA ILE A 53 -20.28 5.64 -0.26
C ILE A 53 -21.17 4.94 -1.29
N GLU A 54 -20.59 4.36 -2.34
CA GLU A 54 -21.38 3.87 -3.50
C GLU A 54 -21.77 2.39 -3.42
N PHE A 55 -21.14 1.57 -2.58
CA PHE A 55 -21.50 0.15 -2.46
C PHE A 55 -22.19 -0.17 -1.14
N PRO A 56 -23.26 -0.99 -1.17
CA PRO A 56 -23.73 -1.69 0.01
C PRO A 56 -22.61 -2.56 0.60
N GLU A 57 -22.50 -2.61 1.94
CA GLU A 57 -21.44 -3.33 2.65
C GLU A 57 -21.31 -4.80 2.21
N ASN A 58 -22.44 -5.49 2.03
CA ASN A 58 -22.47 -6.90 1.62
C ASN A 58 -21.95 -7.15 0.19
N SER A 59 -21.79 -6.09 -0.60
CA SER A 59 -21.32 -6.13 -1.98
C SER A 59 -19.84 -5.75 -2.12
N MET A 60 -19.18 -5.37 -1.01
CA MET A 60 -17.77 -4.97 -1.01
C MET A 60 -16.82 -6.19 -1.11
N MET A 61 -15.71 -6.02 -1.84
CA MET A 61 -14.62 -7.01 -1.87
C MET A 61 -13.97 -7.18 -0.48
N THR A 62 -13.21 -8.25 -0.23
CA THR A 62 -12.62 -8.52 1.11
C THR A 62 -11.92 -7.32 1.73
N LEU A 63 -11.03 -6.68 0.98
CA LEU A 63 -10.28 -5.52 1.48
C LEU A 63 -11.23 -4.35 1.74
N GLY A 64 -12.18 -4.06 0.85
CA GLY A 64 -13.21 -3.04 1.06
C GLY A 64 -14.05 -3.31 2.30
N HIS A 65 -14.55 -4.53 2.46
CA HIS A 65 -15.36 -4.94 3.59
C HIS A 65 -14.59 -4.87 4.92
N HIS A 66 -13.37 -5.42 4.97
CA HIS A 66 -12.53 -5.34 6.15
C HIS A 66 -12.19 -3.89 6.49
N SER A 67 -11.86 -3.07 5.47
CA SER A 67 -11.58 -1.64 5.67
C SER A 67 -12.81 -0.89 6.18
N PHE A 68 -14.00 -1.20 5.69
CA PHE A 68 -15.23 -0.58 6.17
C PHE A 68 -15.49 -0.90 7.65
N VAL A 69 -15.41 -2.19 8.02
CA VAL A 69 -15.57 -2.62 9.42
C VAL A 69 -14.51 -1.94 10.30
N HIS A 70 -13.28 -1.89 9.82
CA HIS A 70 -12.15 -1.25 10.48
C HIS A 70 -12.38 0.26 10.71
N HIS A 71 -12.88 0.98 9.71
CA HIS A 71 -13.10 2.43 9.81
C HIS A 71 -14.30 2.80 10.66
N TYR A 72 -15.38 2.00 10.68
CA TYR A 72 -16.67 2.46 11.21
C TYR A 72 -17.31 1.58 12.29
N ARG A 73 -16.73 0.41 12.60
CA ARG A 73 -17.33 -0.51 13.59
C ARG A 73 -16.33 -0.97 14.65
N ASP A 74 -15.20 -1.50 14.20
CA ASP A 74 -14.19 -2.06 15.09
C ASP A 74 -12.80 -1.77 14.54
N ILE A 75 -12.16 -0.75 15.11
CA ILE A 75 -10.79 -0.33 14.76
C ILE A 75 -9.75 -1.43 15.02
N ARG A 76 -10.10 -2.49 15.76
CA ARG A 76 -9.24 -3.66 16.00
C ARG A 76 -9.47 -4.79 15.00
N ALA A 77 -10.35 -4.62 14.01
CA ALA A 77 -10.64 -5.64 13.00
C ALA A 77 -9.38 -6.13 12.28
N TYR A 78 -8.45 -5.22 12.00
CA TYR A 78 -7.18 -5.57 11.36
C TYR A 78 -6.25 -6.36 12.28
N HIS A 79 -6.22 -6.07 13.58
CA HIS A 79 -5.45 -6.89 14.53
C HIS A 79 -5.99 -8.32 14.59
N LYS A 80 -7.32 -8.48 14.70
CA LYS A 80 -7.98 -9.81 14.75
C LYS A 80 -7.76 -10.66 13.50
N SER A 81 -7.52 -10.01 12.36
CA SER A 81 -7.36 -10.65 11.05
C SER A 81 -6.05 -10.28 10.36
N TRP A 82 -5.01 -9.99 11.16
CA TRP A 82 -3.76 -9.36 10.69
C TRP A 82 -3.14 -10.06 9.49
N LEU A 83 -3.09 -11.39 9.49
CA LEU A 83 -2.51 -12.15 8.40
C LEU A 83 -3.30 -12.00 7.11
N ALA A 84 -4.63 -12.00 7.19
CA ALA A 84 -5.50 -11.80 6.04
C ALA A 84 -5.37 -10.37 5.51
N THR A 85 -5.31 -9.38 6.41
CA THR A 85 -5.08 -7.97 6.07
C THR A 85 -3.75 -7.80 5.36
N ARG A 86 -2.63 -8.27 5.92
CA ARG A 86 -1.31 -8.16 5.31
C ARG A 86 -1.22 -8.84 3.93
N LEU A 87 -1.81 -10.02 3.78
CA LEU A 87 -1.85 -10.70 2.49
C LEU A 87 -2.73 -9.99 1.46
N SER A 88 -3.78 -9.29 1.89
CA SER A 88 -4.71 -8.60 0.99
C SER A 88 -4.09 -7.43 0.20
N TYR A 89 -2.94 -6.91 0.65
CA TYR A 89 -2.14 -5.94 -0.10
C TYR A 89 -1.45 -6.55 -1.33
N PHE A 90 -1.35 -7.88 -1.40
CA PHE A 90 -0.76 -8.60 -2.53
C PHE A 90 -1.82 -9.37 -3.32
N TYR A 91 -2.76 -10.00 -2.61
CA TYR A 91 -3.72 -10.93 -3.18
C TYR A 91 -5.03 -10.92 -2.40
N CYS A 92 -6.18 -10.80 -3.09
CA CYS A 92 -7.48 -10.89 -2.43
C CYS A 92 -7.92 -12.35 -2.26
N PRO A 93 -8.07 -12.88 -1.04
CA PRO A 93 -8.43 -14.29 -0.85
C PRO A 93 -9.81 -14.69 -1.40
N ARG A 94 -10.80 -13.79 -1.36
CA ARG A 94 -12.16 -14.10 -1.86
C ARG A 94 -12.27 -14.10 -3.38
N LEU A 95 -11.52 -13.24 -4.07
CA LEU A 95 -11.66 -13.02 -5.51
C LEU A 95 -10.51 -13.58 -6.34
N GLY A 96 -9.42 -13.94 -5.67
CA GLY A 96 -8.20 -14.40 -6.29
C GLY A 96 -7.67 -13.49 -7.40
N LEU A 97 -7.29 -14.09 -8.53
CA LEU A 97 -6.77 -13.39 -9.72
C LEU A 97 -7.77 -12.41 -10.36
N ARG A 98 -9.06 -12.44 -9.96
CA ARG A 98 -10.06 -11.49 -10.45
C ARG A 98 -9.97 -10.14 -9.76
N SER A 99 -9.31 -10.04 -8.61
CA SER A 99 -9.22 -8.77 -7.88
C SER A 99 -8.28 -7.76 -8.53
N MET A 100 -8.65 -6.48 -8.45
CA MET A 100 -7.78 -5.37 -8.86
C MET A 100 -6.48 -5.36 -8.07
N SER A 101 -6.52 -5.75 -6.79
CA SER A 101 -5.32 -5.96 -5.98
C SER A 101 -4.42 -6.97 -6.68
N THR A 102 -4.86 -8.21 -6.91
CA THR A 102 -4.00 -9.23 -7.52
C THR A 102 -3.45 -8.84 -8.89
N LYS A 103 -4.27 -8.23 -9.76
CA LYS A 103 -3.81 -7.79 -11.10
C LYS A 103 -2.85 -6.60 -11.02
N GLY A 104 -3.26 -5.55 -10.31
CA GLY A 104 -2.55 -4.28 -10.24
C GLY A 104 -1.36 -4.31 -9.28
N TYR A 105 -1.27 -5.30 -8.39
CA TYR A 105 -0.23 -5.42 -7.37
C TYR A 105 0.68 -6.59 -7.64
N LEU A 106 0.18 -7.81 -7.53
CA LEU A 106 1.03 -8.99 -7.70
C LEU A 106 1.49 -9.16 -9.15
N LEU A 107 0.55 -9.26 -10.10
CA LEU A 107 0.90 -9.57 -11.50
C LEU A 107 1.68 -8.43 -12.16
N ALA A 108 1.30 -7.18 -11.91
CA ALA A 108 2.00 -6.03 -12.47
C ALA A 108 3.42 -5.87 -11.92
N GLN A 109 3.64 -6.12 -10.62
CA GLN A 109 5.00 -6.12 -10.04
C GLN A 109 5.84 -7.25 -10.65
N LEU A 110 5.29 -8.45 -10.77
CA LEU A 110 6.00 -9.57 -11.41
C LEU A 110 6.33 -9.28 -12.87
N ALA A 111 5.42 -8.64 -13.62
CA ALA A 111 5.68 -8.23 -15.00
C ALA A 111 6.79 -7.17 -15.08
N ALA A 112 6.76 -6.15 -14.21
CA ALA A 112 7.82 -5.15 -14.14
C ALA A 112 9.18 -5.77 -13.80
N THR A 113 9.21 -6.69 -12.84
CA THR A 113 10.41 -7.47 -12.48
C THR A 113 10.90 -8.31 -13.66
N ALA A 114 10.02 -9.00 -14.39
CA ALA A 114 10.39 -9.79 -15.56
C ALA A 114 11.00 -8.91 -16.67
N ILE A 115 10.46 -7.71 -16.88
CA ILE A 115 11.02 -6.74 -17.83
C ILE A 115 12.43 -6.32 -17.39
N ILE A 116 12.64 -5.96 -16.13
CA ILE A 116 13.98 -5.61 -15.62
C ILE A 116 14.94 -6.81 -15.73
N ALA A 117 14.46 -8.02 -15.46
CA ALA A 117 15.27 -9.25 -15.50
C ALA A 117 15.78 -9.58 -16.91
N ALA A 118 15.08 -9.13 -17.95
CA ALA A 118 15.53 -9.26 -19.33
C ALA A 118 16.80 -8.43 -19.62
N PHE A 119 17.11 -7.42 -18.79
CA PHE A 119 18.31 -6.59 -18.89
C PHE A 119 19.34 -6.97 -17.80
N ASP A 120 18.91 -7.10 -16.55
CA ASP A 120 19.74 -7.56 -15.44
C ASP A 120 18.90 -8.25 -14.35
N TRP A 121 19.20 -9.52 -14.08
CA TRP A 121 18.46 -10.31 -13.12
C TRP A 121 18.72 -9.90 -11.65
N ARG A 122 19.88 -9.34 -11.33
CA ARG A 122 20.21 -8.88 -9.97
C ARG A 122 19.40 -7.64 -9.64
N ALA A 123 19.32 -6.70 -10.57
CA ALA A 123 18.49 -5.51 -10.47
C ALA A 123 17.01 -5.88 -10.38
N ALA A 124 16.56 -6.91 -11.09
CA ALA A 124 15.20 -7.42 -10.98
C ALA A 124 14.88 -7.96 -9.59
N VAL A 125 15.79 -8.74 -8.99
CA VAL A 125 15.66 -9.21 -7.59
C VAL A 125 15.59 -8.03 -6.63
N CYS A 126 16.46 -7.03 -6.79
CA CYS A 126 16.44 -5.81 -5.98
C CYS A 126 15.12 -5.05 -6.12
N ALA A 127 14.62 -4.88 -7.35
CA ALA A 127 13.37 -4.20 -7.63
C ALA A 127 12.17 -4.88 -6.98
N LEU A 128 12.07 -6.22 -7.14
CA LEU A 128 11.00 -6.99 -6.53
C LEU A 128 11.03 -6.86 -5.00
N ALA A 129 12.21 -7.02 -4.40
CA ALA A 129 12.39 -6.93 -2.97
C ALA A 129 12.03 -5.53 -2.43
N CYS A 130 12.44 -4.45 -3.11
CA CYS A 130 12.12 -3.07 -2.71
C CYS A 130 10.61 -2.77 -2.81
N MET A 131 9.96 -3.16 -3.91
CA MET A 131 8.52 -2.97 -4.10
C MET A 131 7.73 -3.70 -3.00
N TRP A 132 8.07 -4.97 -2.74
CA TRP A 132 7.37 -5.78 -1.74
C TRP A 132 7.69 -5.32 -0.31
N ALA A 133 8.93 -4.92 -0.04
CA ALA A 133 9.33 -4.38 1.27
C ALA A 133 8.52 -3.14 1.63
N MET A 134 8.43 -2.15 0.72
CA MET A 134 7.70 -0.91 0.97
C MET A 134 6.20 -1.14 1.14
N ARG A 135 5.65 -2.08 0.38
CA ARG A 135 4.25 -2.48 0.54
C ARG A 135 3.97 -3.20 1.85
N SER A 136 4.84 -4.14 2.23
CA SER A 136 4.73 -4.82 3.52
C SER A 136 4.88 -3.84 4.66
N LEU A 137 5.80 -2.88 4.56
CA LEU A 137 5.95 -1.81 5.55
C LEU A 137 4.65 -1.01 5.67
N GLN A 138 4.06 -0.55 4.56
CA GLN A 138 2.76 0.16 4.57
C GLN A 138 1.68 -0.64 5.32
N SER A 139 1.53 -1.92 5.00
CA SER A 139 0.53 -2.77 5.64
C SER A 139 0.78 -2.99 7.13
N ILE A 140 2.04 -3.13 7.54
CA ILE A 140 2.42 -3.31 8.95
C ILE A 140 2.24 -1.99 9.72
N CYS A 141 2.58 -0.85 9.12
CA CYS A 141 2.39 0.47 9.71
C CYS A 141 0.90 0.75 9.99
N HIS A 142 0.03 0.44 9.04
CA HIS A 142 -1.42 0.58 9.25
C HIS A 142 -1.90 -0.24 10.44
N GLU A 143 -1.46 -1.49 10.55
CA GLU A 143 -1.80 -2.37 11.68
C GLU A 143 -1.21 -1.87 13.01
N TYR A 144 0.01 -1.32 12.99
CA TYR A 144 0.73 -0.80 14.14
C TYR A 144 -0.05 0.33 14.85
N TYR A 145 -0.77 1.15 14.10
CA TYR A 145 -1.57 2.24 14.66
C TYR A 145 -2.75 1.80 15.51
N HIS A 146 -3.20 0.56 15.37
CA HIS A 146 -4.39 0.03 16.05
C HIS A 146 -4.09 -1.04 17.08
N ASN A 147 -2.82 -1.41 17.22
CA ASN A 147 -2.43 -2.41 18.18
C ASN A 147 -2.08 -1.74 19.51
N ASP A 148 -2.93 -1.96 20.51
CA ASP A 148 -2.72 -1.46 21.88
C ASP A 148 -1.60 -2.24 22.60
N ASP A 149 -1.38 -3.52 22.25
CA ASP A 149 -0.31 -4.37 22.77
C ASP A 149 0.84 -4.51 21.75
N ARG A 150 1.53 -3.41 21.48
CA ARG A 150 2.65 -3.39 20.53
C ARG A 150 3.84 -4.25 20.99
N GLU A 151 4.02 -4.41 22.30
CA GLU A 151 5.17 -5.12 22.87
C GLU A 151 5.01 -6.64 22.81
N GLY A 152 3.83 -7.16 23.15
CA GLY A 152 3.55 -8.59 23.07
C GLY A 152 3.34 -9.10 21.65
N PHE A 153 2.87 -8.22 20.74
CA PHE A 153 2.51 -8.64 19.39
C PHE A 153 3.65 -8.56 18.37
N TYR A 154 4.48 -7.52 18.41
CA TYR A 154 5.53 -7.32 17.41
C TYR A 154 6.86 -7.90 17.86
N TRP A 155 7.54 -8.60 16.94
CA TRP A 155 8.93 -9.01 17.13
C TRP A 155 9.81 -7.77 17.42
N PRO A 156 10.75 -7.81 18.39
CA PRO A 156 11.45 -6.61 18.86
C PRO A 156 12.10 -5.75 17.77
N PRO A 157 12.76 -6.31 16.72
CA PRO A 157 13.32 -5.52 15.63
C PRO A 157 12.25 -4.76 14.83
N THR A 158 11.10 -5.38 14.58
CA THR A 158 9.97 -4.73 13.88
C THR A 158 9.42 -3.59 14.73
N ARG A 159 9.24 -3.82 16.03
CA ARG A 159 8.77 -2.78 16.96
C ARG A 159 9.73 -1.60 17.02
N LEU A 160 11.04 -1.85 17.13
CA LEU A 160 12.06 -0.82 17.17
C LEU A 160 12.08 0.02 15.88
N LEU A 161 12.00 -0.63 14.71
CA LEU A 161 11.91 0.05 13.42
C LEU A 161 10.69 0.98 13.37
N LEU A 162 9.50 0.48 13.69
CA LEU A 162 8.27 1.27 13.64
C LEU A 162 8.29 2.43 14.65
N ALA A 163 8.79 2.19 15.86
CA ALA A 163 8.96 3.22 16.88
C ALA A 163 9.96 4.30 16.42
N ALA A 164 11.06 3.92 15.77
CA ALA A 164 12.02 4.86 15.21
C ALA A 164 11.40 5.70 14.08
N LEU A 165 10.64 5.08 13.17
CA LEU A 165 9.95 5.78 12.09
C LEU A 165 8.87 6.74 12.63
N GLU A 166 8.17 6.38 13.70
CA GLU A 166 7.24 7.29 14.38
C GLU A 166 7.98 8.44 15.07
N ALA A 167 9.12 8.18 15.72
CA ALA A 167 9.92 9.20 16.39
C ALA A 167 10.47 10.27 15.43
N ILE A 168 10.83 9.89 14.20
CA ILE A 168 11.30 10.83 13.17
C ILE A 168 10.15 11.44 12.34
N GLY A 169 8.89 11.13 12.67
CA GLY A 169 7.71 11.68 12.01
C GLY A 169 7.40 11.09 10.64
N VAL A 170 8.03 9.97 10.27
CA VAL A 170 7.63 9.20 9.08
C VAL A 170 6.28 8.53 9.31
N LEU A 171 6.06 8.01 10.53
CA LEU A 171 4.76 7.47 10.96
C LEU A 171 4.07 8.43 11.92
N SER A 172 2.74 8.37 12.00
CA SER A 172 1.98 9.17 12.96
C SER A 172 0.70 8.47 13.41
N THR A 173 0.77 7.75 14.54
CA THR A 173 -0.42 7.15 15.16
C THR A 173 -1.49 8.20 15.42
N ARG A 174 -1.09 9.39 15.88
CA ARG A 174 -2.03 10.49 16.17
C ARG A 174 -2.81 10.93 14.93
N ARG A 175 -2.14 11.14 13.79
CA ARG A 175 -2.78 11.55 12.54
C ARG A 175 -3.69 10.44 12.03
N HIS A 176 -3.18 9.21 12.04
CA HIS A 176 -3.93 8.06 11.60
C HIS A 176 -5.20 7.83 12.44
N LEU A 177 -5.12 7.90 13.77
CA LEU A 177 -6.30 7.82 14.63
C LEU A 177 -7.27 9.00 14.43
N ARG A 178 -6.81 10.16 13.96
CA ARG A 178 -7.69 11.28 13.59
C ARG A 178 -8.48 10.97 12.32
N HIS A 179 -7.85 10.36 11.31
CA HIS A 179 -8.53 9.81 10.13
C HIS A 179 -9.65 8.84 10.53
N HIS A 180 -9.41 7.97 11.51
CA HIS A 180 -10.42 7.01 11.98
C HIS A 180 -11.54 7.60 12.86
N ARG A 181 -11.54 8.91 13.15
CA ARG A 181 -12.63 9.56 13.90
C ARG A 181 -13.83 9.93 13.02
N HIS A 182 -13.80 9.59 11.74
CA HIS A 182 -14.97 9.72 10.88
C HIS A 182 -16.06 8.70 11.26
N HIS A 183 -17.30 9.09 11.03
CA HIS A 183 -18.51 8.32 11.32
C HIS A 183 -19.29 8.08 10.02
N LEU A 184 -20.22 7.12 10.06
CA LEU A 184 -21.12 6.85 8.92
C LEU A 184 -21.97 8.07 8.52
N ARG A 185 -22.09 9.07 9.39
CA ARG A 185 -22.85 10.31 9.14
C ARG A 185 -22.08 11.39 8.40
N ASN A 186 -20.75 11.26 8.26
CA ASN A 186 -19.88 12.24 7.62
C ASN A 186 -18.84 11.57 6.72
N LEU A 187 -19.31 10.59 5.93
CA LEU A 187 -18.47 9.86 4.96
C LEU A 187 -17.85 10.76 3.90
N ASP A 188 -18.35 11.98 3.71
CA ASP A 188 -17.86 13.01 2.79
C ASP A 188 -16.71 13.86 3.38
N ALA A 189 -16.56 13.90 4.70
CA ALA A 189 -15.62 14.78 5.40
C ALA A 189 -14.25 14.13 5.69
N VAL A 190 -13.80 13.22 4.83
CA VAL A 190 -12.55 12.44 5.01
C VAL A 190 -11.30 13.30 4.75
N HIS A 191 -10.28 13.17 5.60
CA HIS A 191 -8.97 13.82 5.51
C HIS A 191 -7.88 12.91 6.09
N ASP A 192 -6.59 13.26 5.99
CA ASP A 192 -5.44 12.46 6.44
C ASP A 192 -5.34 11.09 5.74
N TRP A 193 -4.87 11.11 4.50
CA TRP A 193 -4.88 9.99 3.56
C TRP A 193 -3.69 9.03 3.69
N THR A 194 -2.57 9.44 4.28
CA THR A 194 -1.37 8.60 4.33
C THR A 194 -1.04 8.07 5.72
N ASP A 195 -0.61 6.80 5.74
CA ASP A 195 -0.02 6.22 6.94
C ASP A 195 1.42 6.68 7.12
N MET A 196 2.20 6.77 6.04
CA MET A 196 3.57 7.25 6.09
C MET A 196 3.71 8.63 5.45
N TRP A 197 4.67 9.41 5.93
CA TRP A 197 4.87 10.78 5.49
C TRP A 197 5.39 10.83 4.05
N LEU A 198 4.70 11.57 3.19
CA LEU A 198 5.21 11.89 1.85
C LEU A 198 4.80 13.34 1.52
N PRO A 199 5.75 14.21 1.13
CA PRO A 199 5.44 15.59 0.78
C PRO A 199 4.32 15.70 -0.25
N GLY A 200 3.30 16.49 0.04
CA GLY A 200 2.19 16.77 -0.88
C GLY A 200 1.17 15.64 -1.06
N ALA A 201 1.41 14.43 -0.52
CA ALA A 201 0.51 13.29 -0.68
C ALA A 201 -0.88 13.53 -0.07
N GLU A 202 -0.94 14.20 1.07
CA GLU A 202 -2.20 14.61 1.71
C GLU A 202 -3.04 15.53 0.81
N ARG A 203 -2.39 16.56 0.23
CA ARG A 203 -3.05 17.49 -0.68
C ARG A 203 -3.55 16.79 -1.94
N LEU A 204 -2.79 15.80 -2.43
CA LEU A 204 -3.20 14.97 -3.55
C LEU A 204 -4.44 14.15 -3.19
N GLY A 205 -4.46 13.51 -2.03
CA GLY A 205 -5.63 12.77 -1.52
C GLY A 205 -6.87 13.67 -1.43
N ASP A 206 -6.75 14.84 -0.79
CA ASP A 206 -7.85 15.81 -0.67
C ASP A 206 -8.36 16.30 -2.03
N PHE A 207 -7.44 16.47 -2.99
CA PHE A 207 -7.80 16.87 -4.34
C PHE A 207 -8.58 15.75 -5.05
N ILE A 208 -8.06 14.51 -5.05
CA ILE A 208 -8.73 13.37 -5.69
C ILE A 208 -10.09 13.16 -5.04
N TRP A 209 -10.16 13.17 -3.71
CA TRP A 209 -11.39 12.97 -2.96
C TRP A 209 -12.48 13.97 -3.32
N ARG A 210 -12.17 15.28 -3.29
CA ARG A 210 -13.12 16.34 -3.70
C ARG A 210 -13.60 16.15 -5.14
N ARG A 211 -12.71 15.70 -6.03
CA ARG A 211 -13.06 15.43 -7.44
C ARG A 211 -13.94 14.18 -7.58
N MET A 212 -13.78 13.18 -6.72
CA MET A 212 -14.66 12.02 -6.68
C MET A 212 -16.03 12.42 -6.11
N LEU A 213 -16.08 13.09 -4.95
CA LEU A 213 -17.34 13.54 -4.36
C LEU A 213 -18.19 14.40 -5.29
N ALA A 214 -17.56 15.28 -6.08
CA ALA A 214 -18.28 16.09 -7.09
C ALA A 214 -18.98 15.26 -8.18
N ARG A 215 -18.72 13.96 -8.26
CA ARG A 215 -19.36 13.01 -9.20
C ARG A 215 -20.40 12.12 -8.51
N HIS A 216 -20.58 12.23 -7.20
CA HIS A 216 -21.49 11.40 -6.45
C HIS A 216 -22.94 11.61 -6.93
N VAL A 217 -23.60 10.51 -7.29
CA VAL A 217 -25.04 10.48 -7.53
C VAL A 217 -25.61 9.28 -6.78
N PRO A 218 -26.56 9.45 -5.85
CA PRO A 218 -27.11 8.34 -5.07
C PRO A 218 -27.63 7.21 -5.96
N GLY A 219 -27.18 5.98 -5.69
CA GLY A 219 -27.56 4.79 -6.45
C GLY A 219 -26.77 4.54 -7.72
N GLU A 220 -25.86 5.44 -8.11
CA GLU A 220 -24.96 5.24 -9.25
C GLU A 220 -23.52 4.92 -8.80
N GLN A 221 -22.70 4.41 -9.72
CA GLN A 221 -21.29 4.03 -9.47
C GLN A 221 -20.27 4.99 -10.14
N ARG A 222 -20.63 6.27 -10.26
CA ARG A 222 -19.84 7.25 -11.03
C ARG A 222 -18.50 7.55 -10.39
N MET A 223 -18.44 7.59 -9.06
CA MET A 223 -17.18 7.81 -8.34
C MET A 223 -16.27 6.60 -8.50
N ILE A 224 -16.82 5.38 -8.39
CA ILE A 224 -16.10 4.12 -8.56
C ILE A 224 -15.50 4.01 -9.95
N ASP A 225 -16.27 4.29 -10.99
CA ASP A 225 -15.77 4.24 -12.36
C ASP A 225 -14.65 5.26 -12.60
N ALA A 226 -14.79 6.46 -12.06
CA ALA A 226 -13.78 7.50 -12.16
C ALA A 226 -12.49 7.14 -11.42
N ILE A 227 -12.58 6.70 -10.15
CA ILE A 227 -11.41 6.36 -9.35
C ILE A 227 -10.71 5.11 -9.88
N ARG A 228 -11.46 4.13 -10.43
CA ARG A 228 -10.89 2.94 -11.06
C ARG A 228 -10.02 3.32 -12.26
N ARG A 229 -10.51 4.19 -13.15
CA ARG A 229 -9.72 4.66 -14.31
C ARG A 229 -8.47 5.41 -13.86
N LEU A 230 -8.61 6.29 -12.88
CA LEU A 230 -7.48 7.05 -12.34
C LEU A 230 -6.43 6.11 -11.71
N PHE A 231 -6.88 5.15 -10.89
CA PHE A 231 -6.03 4.15 -10.26
C PHE A 231 -5.30 3.30 -11.31
N THR A 232 -6.00 2.81 -12.34
CA THR A 232 -5.37 2.05 -13.44
C THR A 232 -4.32 2.88 -14.17
N GLY A 233 -4.61 4.14 -14.47
CA GLY A 233 -3.65 5.06 -15.09
C GLY A 233 -2.40 5.28 -14.22
N TYR A 234 -2.61 5.53 -12.93
CA TYR A 234 -1.50 5.68 -11.98
C TYR A 234 -0.69 4.38 -11.84
N ALA A 235 -1.33 3.21 -11.76
CA ALA A 235 -0.63 1.94 -11.66
C ALA A 235 0.29 1.69 -12.87
N ALA A 236 -0.16 2.01 -14.08
CA ALA A 236 0.69 1.92 -15.27
C ALA A 236 1.92 2.84 -15.17
N LEU A 237 1.72 4.11 -14.77
CA LEU A 237 2.81 5.07 -14.58
C LEU A 237 3.77 4.65 -13.46
N HIS A 238 3.25 4.11 -12.36
CA HIS A 238 4.03 3.60 -11.24
C HIS A 238 4.99 2.51 -11.71
N TYR A 239 4.51 1.48 -12.41
CA TYR A 239 5.38 0.39 -12.85
C TYR A 239 6.32 0.81 -13.97
N ALA A 240 5.91 1.71 -14.86
CA ALA A 240 6.81 2.31 -15.83
C ALA A 240 7.95 3.07 -15.12
N ALA A 241 7.65 3.83 -14.06
CA ALA A 241 8.65 4.54 -13.27
C ALA A 241 9.60 3.60 -12.53
N VAL A 242 9.10 2.47 -11.99
CA VAL A 242 9.96 1.42 -11.42
C VAL A 242 10.92 0.88 -12.48
N ILE A 243 10.40 0.46 -13.64
CA ILE A 243 11.22 -0.11 -14.71
C ILE A 243 12.29 0.90 -15.15
N VAL A 244 11.87 2.10 -15.55
CA VAL A 244 12.78 3.15 -16.02
C VAL A 244 13.77 3.54 -14.93
N GLY A 245 13.33 3.69 -13.68
CA GLY A 245 14.17 4.06 -12.55
C GLY A 245 15.28 3.05 -12.30
N PHE A 246 14.96 1.76 -12.24
CA PHE A 246 15.97 0.71 -12.06
C PHE A 246 16.91 0.60 -13.28
N LEU A 247 16.38 0.64 -14.50
CA LEU A 247 17.20 0.60 -15.72
C LEU A 247 18.16 1.80 -15.83
N ALA A 248 17.72 2.99 -15.43
CA ALA A 248 18.56 4.18 -15.41
C ALA A 248 19.60 4.12 -14.29
N ALA A 249 19.21 3.68 -13.08
CA ALA A 249 20.11 3.57 -11.95
C ALA A 249 21.26 2.59 -12.21
N MET A 250 20.99 1.45 -12.87
CA MET A 250 22.05 0.51 -13.26
C MET A 250 23.14 1.17 -14.10
N ARG A 251 22.75 1.99 -15.09
CA ARG A 251 23.71 2.65 -15.99
C ARG A 251 24.60 3.70 -15.31
N VAL A 252 24.19 4.19 -14.15
CA VAL A 252 24.88 5.28 -13.43
C VAL A 252 25.67 4.74 -12.24
N LEU A 253 25.25 3.61 -11.68
CA LEU A 253 25.83 3.03 -10.45
C LEU A 253 26.80 1.88 -10.72
N GLU A 254 26.92 1.44 -11.98
CA GLU A 254 28.03 0.60 -12.50
C GLU A 254 29.27 1.45 -12.80
#